data_AF-A0A5N6U167-F1
#
_entry.id   AF-A0A5N6U167-F1
#
_cell.length_a   1.000
_cell.length_b   1.000
_cell.length_c   1.000
_cell.angle_alpha   90.00
_cell.angle_beta   90.00
_cell.angle_gamma   90.00
#
_symmetry.space_group_name_H-M   'P 1'
#
loop_
_entity.id
_entity.type
_entity.pdbx_description
1 polymer ?
#
loop_
_entity_poly.entity_id
_entity_poly.type
_entity_poly.pdbx_seq_one_letter_code
_entity_poly.pdbx_strand_id
1 'polypeptide(L)'
;MSHPILLQQARNLVQRIAEEIKFEHGFSSVAPSIYDTAWLALIPDKTTKQKRWLFPESFTYLLEHQSPDGGWDPLAQSSRTAKYPDALWLPDCIIHSLAALLALCRHFRLAAYQGVDLPKDALARIFRGKEFLDNKLSVWMPEVTAHFGFELLIPVLLQLLSNEGLLFDFPAKEELLVRYEKASSIDLGFLYNGPCRIPLLSLEAFIGKLDFAKIEHLVSDGGMMGSPASTAAYLIYAPNWSDKCEVFLRHVVKKGQGQGNGAVGGVFPLECFEPTWVLTALLEHGFTAENLSVDNVDSILQAVYKSLSGGVTGATHIWLPDADDTSRTLTALNLQGYHVTPQGLIDKFEVEHCFETFDDRMPNRVSSVSVNGNVLSALLHSPDPGAVTAQIEKVAQFMCSRWKATGKFEDQWNLSEYYGIMHMAQSLIHFLTKQAQGILPAVSALSHVLIHTTVPTCLREALDYLLNNQHKDGSWGELHCNEETAYAVVALANLGSHVAVDRERDGEVDLAIARGKQFLLENWVPGNPSPDRLWTGKVLHAIAYVGEAYILAALKVNRVNLAGIRRGSS
;
A
#
# COMPACT_ATOMS: atom_id res chain seq x y z
N MET A 1 13.08 1.19 -24.04
CA MET A 1 14.18 0.71 -23.18
C MET A 1 14.74 -0.59 -23.76
N SER A 2 16.07 -0.75 -23.87
CA SER A 2 16.65 -2.01 -24.38
C SER A 2 16.64 -3.11 -23.31
N HIS A 3 16.71 -4.38 -23.73
CA HIS A 3 16.69 -5.52 -22.80
C HIS A 3 17.77 -5.46 -21.71
N PRO A 4 19.05 -5.13 -22.01
CA PRO A 4 20.08 -5.01 -20.96
C PRO A 4 19.77 -3.91 -19.94
N ILE A 5 19.18 -2.78 -20.37
CA ILE A 5 18.83 -1.69 -19.46
C ILE A 5 17.72 -2.14 -18.51
N LEU A 6 16.70 -2.85 -19.02
CA LEU A 6 15.61 -3.38 -18.21
C LEU A 6 16.13 -4.34 -17.12
N LEU A 7 17.04 -5.25 -17.49
CA LEU A 7 17.67 -6.17 -16.53
C LEU A 7 18.48 -5.41 -15.47
N GLN A 8 19.21 -4.38 -15.88
CA GLN A 8 20.00 -3.57 -14.95
C GLN A 8 19.12 -2.80 -13.96
N GLN A 9 17.98 -2.25 -14.39
CA GLN A 9 17.04 -1.57 -13.49
C GLN A 9 16.46 -2.54 -12.46
N ALA A 10 16.02 -3.73 -12.88
CA ALA A 10 15.52 -4.75 -11.96
C ALA A 10 16.58 -5.22 -10.97
N ARG A 11 17.83 -5.41 -11.44
CA ARG A 11 18.97 -5.73 -10.57
C ARG A 11 19.25 -4.63 -9.55
N ASN A 12 19.22 -3.36 -9.96
CA ASN A 12 19.43 -2.23 -9.07
C ASN A 12 18.35 -2.15 -7.99
N LEU A 13 17.09 -2.39 -8.34
CA LEU A 13 15.98 -2.43 -7.38
C LEU A 13 16.18 -3.52 -6.33
N VAL A 14 16.48 -4.75 -6.77
CA VAL A 14 16.73 -5.88 -5.86
C VAL A 14 17.97 -5.65 -5.00
N GLN A 15 19.01 -5.02 -5.55
CA GLN A 15 20.21 -4.64 -4.79
C GLN A 15 19.88 -3.65 -3.67
N ARG A 16 19.11 -2.59 -3.94
CA ARG A 16 18.70 -1.62 -2.90
C ARG A 16 17.99 -2.32 -1.74
N ILE A 17 17.03 -3.20 -2.05
CA ILE A 17 16.31 -3.96 -1.02
C ILE A 17 17.26 -4.86 -0.22
N ALA A 18 18.18 -5.58 -0.87
CA ALA A 18 19.14 -6.45 -0.21
C ALA A 18 20.13 -5.69 0.71
N GLU A 19 20.37 -4.41 0.45
CA GLU A 19 21.16 -3.51 1.29
C GLU A 19 20.33 -2.94 2.45
N GLU A 20 19.12 -2.46 2.16
CA GLU A 20 18.26 -1.74 3.11
C GLU A 20 17.55 -2.65 4.11
N ILE A 21 17.25 -3.91 3.74
CA ILE A 21 16.67 -4.91 4.66
C ILE A 21 17.56 -5.22 5.87
N LYS A 22 18.84 -4.84 5.82
CA LYS A 22 19.82 -5.03 6.90
C LYS A 22 19.83 -3.87 7.90
N PHE A 23 19.05 -2.82 7.68
CA PHE A 23 18.96 -1.70 8.60
C PHE A 23 18.30 -2.11 9.92
N GLU A 24 18.83 -1.61 11.04
CA GLU A 24 18.37 -1.94 12.39
C GLU A 24 16.88 -1.68 12.60
N HIS A 25 16.36 -0.57 12.09
CA HIS A 25 14.95 -0.20 12.17
C HIS A 25 14.16 -0.55 10.90
N GLY A 26 14.71 -1.38 10.01
CA GLY A 26 14.12 -1.71 8.72
C GLY A 26 14.15 -0.55 7.71
N PHE A 27 13.37 -0.70 6.64
CA PHE A 27 13.23 0.27 5.55
C PHE A 27 11.78 0.35 5.08
N SER A 28 11.46 1.41 4.34
CA SER A 28 10.20 1.58 3.61
C SER A 28 10.41 2.58 2.48
N SER A 29 9.91 2.24 1.30
CA SER A 29 9.87 3.09 0.12
C SER A 29 8.55 3.85 -0.02
N VAL A 30 7.75 3.91 1.05
CA VAL A 30 6.55 4.75 1.10
C VAL A 30 6.92 6.20 0.88
N ALA A 31 6.31 6.80 -0.15
CA ALA A 31 6.55 8.19 -0.52
C ALA A 31 6.22 9.14 0.63
N PRO A 32 6.90 10.30 0.72
CA PRO A 32 6.66 11.26 1.79
C PRO A 32 5.19 11.70 1.88
N SER A 33 4.74 11.90 3.12
CA SER A 33 3.41 12.34 3.52
C SER A 33 3.54 13.69 4.22
N ILE A 34 2.83 14.72 3.74
CA ILE A 34 2.77 16.01 4.43
C ILE A 34 2.20 15.85 5.83
N TYR A 35 1.24 14.93 6.00
CA TYR A 35 0.51 14.73 7.25
C TYR A 35 1.46 14.23 8.34
N ASP A 36 2.23 13.17 8.04
CA ASP A 36 3.21 12.62 8.98
C ASP A 36 4.36 13.58 9.25
N THR A 37 4.85 14.24 8.20
CA THR A 37 5.90 15.25 8.32
C THR A 37 5.46 16.40 9.23
N ALA A 38 4.18 16.82 9.13
CA ALA A 38 3.62 17.83 10.01
C ALA A 38 3.57 17.38 11.47
N TRP A 39 3.27 16.12 11.74
CA TRP A 39 3.33 15.58 13.11
C TRP A 39 4.75 15.57 13.67
N LEU A 40 5.77 15.25 12.87
CA LEU A 40 7.18 15.35 13.31
C LEU A 40 7.57 16.81 13.62
N ALA A 41 7.13 17.75 12.80
CA ALA A 41 7.34 19.19 13.03
C ALA A 41 6.70 19.70 14.33
N LEU A 42 5.78 18.93 14.93
CA LEU A 42 5.09 19.27 16.18
C LEU A 42 5.74 18.68 17.43
N ILE A 43 6.86 17.96 17.33
CA ILE A 43 7.50 17.33 18.48
C ILE A 43 8.38 18.36 19.22
N PRO A 44 8.02 18.79 20.45
CA PRO A 44 8.92 19.61 21.25
C PRO A 44 10.09 18.75 21.73
N ASP A 45 11.28 19.30 21.70
CA ASP A 45 12.45 18.73 22.36
C ASP A 45 12.29 18.91 23.88
N LYS A 46 11.78 17.85 24.53
CA LYS A 46 11.62 17.81 26.00
C LYS A 46 12.93 17.47 26.73
N THR A 47 13.99 17.10 26.00
CA THR A 47 15.28 16.74 26.60
C THR A 47 16.09 17.96 27.02
N THR A 48 15.70 19.15 26.54
CA THR A 48 16.44 20.38 26.80
C THR A 48 15.58 21.44 27.48
N LYS A 49 16.23 22.33 28.25
CA LYS A 49 15.53 23.40 28.97
C LYS A 49 14.98 24.50 28.04
N GLN A 50 15.51 24.59 26.83
CA GLN A 50 15.02 25.52 25.82
C GLN A 50 13.86 24.86 25.07
N LYS A 51 12.74 25.56 24.91
CA LYS A 51 11.65 25.03 24.09
C LYS A 51 12.06 25.14 22.62
N ARG A 52 12.49 24.04 22.02
CA ARG A 52 12.83 23.92 20.60
C ARG A 52 12.07 22.74 20.02
N TRP A 53 12.02 22.67 18.69
CA TRP A 53 11.45 21.53 17.98
C TRP A 53 12.52 20.47 17.75
N LEU A 54 12.14 19.21 17.87
CA LEU A 54 13.06 18.08 17.73
C LEU A 54 13.49 17.87 16.27
N PHE A 55 12.59 18.14 15.32
CA PHE A 55 12.78 18.00 13.87
C PHE A 55 12.49 19.31 13.14
N PRO A 56 13.35 20.34 13.26
CA PRO A 56 13.18 21.59 12.54
C PRO A 56 13.17 21.40 11.01
N GLU A 57 13.88 20.40 10.48
CA GLU A 57 13.90 20.04 9.06
C GLU A 57 12.51 19.67 8.53
N SER A 58 11.68 18.99 9.33
CA SER A 58 10.31 18.67 8.96
C SER A 58 9.45 19.92 8.80
N PHE A 59 9.68 20.96 9.63
CA PHE A 59 8.99 22.24 9.47
C PHE A 59 9.45 23.00 8.21
N THR A 60 10.75 23.01 7.93
CA THR A 60 11.30 23.58 6.69
C THR A 60 10.66 22.92 5.46
N TYR A 61 10.54 21.59 5.46
CA TYR A 61 9.87 20.86 4.39
C TYR A 61 8.42 21.35 4.16
N LEU A 62 7.64 21.57 5.23
CA LEU A 62 6.28 22.11 5.09
C LEU A 62 6.26 23.51 4.46
N LEU A 63 7.19 24.38 4.86
CA LEU A 63 7.26 25.74 4.29
C LEU A 63 7.57 25.72 2.79
N GLU A 64 8.43 24.81 2.36
CA GLU A 64 8.82 24.62 0.96
C GLU A 64 7.69 24.01 0.11
N HIS A 65 6.82 23.21 0.72
CA HIS A 65 5.76 22.46 0.02
C HIS A 65 4.36 23.08 0.17
N GLN A 66 4.25 24.28 0.75
CA GLN A 66 3.00 25.03 0.71
C GLN A 66 2.78 25.58 -0.70
N SER A 67 1.63 25.28 -1.31
CA SER A 67 1.29 25.77 -2.63
C SER A 67 0.97 27.28 -2.64
N PRO A 68 1.01 27.94 -3.81
CA PRO A 68 0.69 29.37 -3.92
C PRO A 68 -0.72 29.74 -3.45
N ASP A 69 -1.70 28.83 -3.61
CA ASP A 69 -3.07 28.96 -3.12
C ASP A 69 -3.21 28.67 -1.60
N GLY A 70 -2.12 28.27 -0.94
CA GLY A 70 -2.03 28.17 0.52
C GLY A 70 -2.11 26.76 1.11
N GLY A 71 -2.51 25.77 0.31
CA GLY A 71 -2.69 24.39 0.73
C GLY A 71 -1.40 23.56 0.76
N TRP A 72 -1.58 22.29 1.12
CA TRP A 72 -0.60 21.24 0.95
C TRP A 72 -1.25 20.06 0.25
N ASP A 73 -0.86 19.86 -0.99
CA ASP A 73 -1.47 18.88 -1.87
C ASP A 73 -0.38 18.01 -2.52
N PRO A 74 -0.13 16.80 -1.98
CA PRO A 74 0.86 15.90 -2.55
C PRO A 74 0.43 15.31 -3.90
N LEU A 75 -0.86 15.43 -4.29
CA LEU A 75 -1.39 14.91 -5.55
C LEU A 75 -1.33 15.95 -6.67
N ALA A 76 -1.47 17.24 -6.36
CA ALA A 76 -1.34 18.34 -7.34
C ALA A 76 0.07 18.48 -7.92
N GLN A 77 1.08 17.95 -7.23
CA GLN A 77 2.48 17.97 -7.71
C GLN A 77 2.77 16.87 -8.75
N SER A 78 1.81 15.98 -9.02
CA SER A 78 2.01 14.93 -10.01
C SER A 78 1.87 15.44 -11.44
N SER A 79 2.85 15.15 -12.29
CA SER A 79 2.87 15.50 -13.72
C SER A 79 1.92 14.64 -14.57
N ARG A 80 0.85 14.10 -13.97
CA ARG A 80 -0.07 13.15 -14.61
C ARG A 80 -1.02 13.86 -15.58
N THR A 81 -1.42 13.12 -16.61
CA THR A 81 -2.41 13.54 -17.61
C THR A 81 -3.82 13.59 -17.03
N ALA A 82 -4.17 12.66 -16.15
CA ALA A 82 -5.45 12.62 -15.44
C ALA A 82 -5.31 13.02 -13.96
N LYS A 83 -6.34 13.71 -13.45
CA LYS A 83 -6.45 14.07 -12.03
C LYS A 83 -7.10 12.94 -11.25
N TYR A 84 -6.80 12.88 -9.96
CA TYR A 84 -7.53 12.00 -9.05
C TYR A 84 -9.00 12.42 -8.98
N PRO A 85 -9.94 11.46 -8.88
CA PRO A 85 -11.33 11.76 -8.58
C PRO A 85 -11.45 12.63 -7.32
N ASP A 86 -12.34 13.62 -7.33
CA ASP A 86 -12.52 14.54 -6.20
C ASP A 86 -12.85 13.79 -4.89
N ALA A 87 -13.59 12.67 -4.99
CA ALA A 87 -13.92 11.77 -3.89
C ALA A 87 -12.70 11.19 -3.15
N LEU A 88 -11.55 11.09 -3.81
CA LEU A 88 -10.29 10.60 -3.25
C LEU A 88 -9.34 11.75 -2.92
N TRP A 89 -9.20 12.70 -3.84
CA TRP A 89 -8.26 13.80 -3.73
C TRP A 89 -8.61 14.79 -2.61
N LEU A 90 -9.87 15.22 -2.57
CA LEU A 90 -10.29 16.29 -1.68
C LEU A 90 -10.09 15.95 -0.19
N PRO A 91 -10.51 14.79 0.34
CA PRO A 91 -10.25 14.42 1.73
C PRO A 91 -8.75 14.30 2.05
N ASP A 92 -7.94 13.73 1.14
CA ASP A 92 -6.49 13.60 1.31
C ASP A 92 -5.81 14.99 1.41
N CYS A 93 -6.17 15.89 0.50
CA CYS A 93 -5.69 17.27 0.49
C CYS A 93 -6.08 18.05 1.75
N ILE A 94 -7.32 17.86 2.25
CA ILE A 94 -7.81 18.48 3.49
C ILE A 94 -7.00 17.98 4.69
N ILE A 95 -6.79 16.67 4.84
CA ILE A 95 -6.03 16.07 5.95
C ILE A 95 -4.60 16.62 5.98
N HIS A 96 -3.93 16.63 4.83
CA HIS A 96 -2.57 17.18 4.70
C HIS A 96 -2.49 18.66 5.07
N SER A 97 -3.43 19.46 4.56
CA SER A 97 -3.45 20.91 4.79
C SER A 97 -3.79 21.27 6.24
N LEU A 98 -4.70 20.54 6.89
CA LEU A 98 -5.04 20.73 8.30
C LEU A 98 -3.83 20.46 9.22
N ALA A 99 -3.12 19.35 9.01
CA ALA A 99 -1.96 19.00 9.82
C ALA A 99 -0.80 19.98 9.62
N ALA A 100 -0.51 20.36 8.38
CA ALA A 100 0.53 21.35 8.08
C ALA A 100 0.18 22.73 8.67
N LEU A 101 -1.06 23.19 8.53
CA LEU A 101 -1.51 24.45 9.13
C LEU A 101 -1.36 24.45 10.65
N LEU A 102 -1.70 23.33 11.32
CA LEU A 102 -1.51 23.18 12.76
C LEU A 102 -0.03 23.34 13.16
N ALA A 103 0.89 22.75 12.39
CA ALA A 103 2.32 22.94 12.58
C ALA A 103 2.73 24.42 12.43
N LEU A 104 2.29 25.10 11.37
CA LEU A 104 2.56 26.54 11.20
C LEU A 104 2.05 27.38 12.37
N CYS A 105 0.81 27.16 12.83
CA CYS A 105 0.24 27.89 13.96
C CYS A 105 1.06 27.73 15.23
N ARG A 106 1.47 26.50 15.56
CA ARG A 106 2.24 26.21 16.78
C ARG A 106 3.67 26.74 16.72
N HIS A 107 4.32 26.67 15.56
CA HIS A 107 5.62 27.31 15.33
C HIS A 107 5.52 28.82 15.47
N PHE A 108 4.49 29.45 14.90
CA PHE A 108 4.24 30.89 15.03
C PHE A 108 4.02 31.31 16.48
N ARG A 109 3.20 30.56 17.23
CA ARG A 109 2.97 30.81 18.66
C ARG A 109 4.24 30.70 19.49
N LEU A 110 5.09 29.70 19.22
CA LEU A 110 6.36 29.54 19.92
C LEU A 110 7.33 30.68 19.60
N ALA A 111 7.44 31.04 18.32
CA ALA A 111 8.27 32.16 17.86
C ALA A 111 7.86 33.49 18.49
N ALA A 112 6.55 33.78 18.55
CA ALA A 112 6.02 34.97 19.21
C ALA A 112 6.34 35.02 20.71
N TYR A 113 6.38 33.86 21.39
CA TYR A 113 6.70 33.78 22.81
C TYR A 113 8.21 33.88 23.11
N GLN A 114 9.07 33.38 22.21
CA GLN A 114 10.51 33.24 22.48
C GLN A 114 11.42 34.15 21.63
N GLY A 115 10.87 34.86 20.65
CA GLY A 115 11.65 35.65 19.70
C GLY A 115 12.50 34.81 18.75
N VAL A 116 12.04 33.59 18.42
CA VAL A 116 12.68 32.74 17.40
C VAL A 116 12.30 33.29 16.02
N ASP A 117 13.27 33.40 15.13
CA ASP A 117 13.02 33.86 13.76
C ASP A 117 12.18 32.84 12.98
N LEU A 118 11.13 33.34 12.34
CA LEU A 118 10.35 32.65 11.31
C LEU A 118 10.47 33.41 9.99
N PRO A 119 10.15 32.77 8.85
CA PRO A 119 9.98 33.48 7.59
C PRO A 119 9.06 34.68 7.75
N LYS A 120 9.43 35.82 7.14
CA LYS A 120 8.66 37.08 7.26
C LYS A 120 7.22 36.94 6.79
N ASP A 121 6.94 35.98 5.90
CA ASP A 121 5.62 35.68 5.37
C ASP A 121 4.88 34.60 6.16
N ALA A 122 5.39 34.10 7.29
CA ALA A 122 4.77 33.02 8.07
C ALA A 122 3.31 33.31 8.47
N LEU A 123 3.01 34.54 8.86
CA LEU A 123 1.62 34.94 9.16
C LEU A 123 0.74 34.92 7.91
N ALA A 124 1.26 35.39 6.77
CA ALA A 124 0.55 35.36 5.50
C ALA A 124 0.32 33.90 5.02
N ARG A 125 1.26 32.99 5.29
CA ARG A 125 1.13 31.55 5.03
C ARG A 125 -0.01 30.93 5.82
N ILE A 126 -0.19 31.31 7.09
CA ILE A 126 -1.33 30.87 7.92
C ILE A 126 -2.64 31.36 7.32
N PHE A 127 -2.73 32.64 6.94
CA PHE A 127 -3.95 33.18 6.32
C PHE A 127 -4.31 32.47 5.01
N ARG A 128 -3.34 32.25 4.12
CA ARG A 128 -3.58 31.49 2.87
C ARG A 128 -3.99 30.05 3.15
N GLY A 129 -3.34 29.38 4.12
CA GLY A 129 -3.73 28.02 4.51
C GLY A 129 -5.15 27.92 5.06
N LYS A 130 -5.59 28.94 5.83
CA LYS A 130 -6.96 29.04 6.32
C LYS A 130 -7.96 29.23 5.16
N GLU A 131 -7.69 30.19 4.28
CA GLU A 131 -8.54 30.47 3.10
C GLU A 131 -8.65 29.25 2.18
N PHE A 132 -7.52 28.57 1.93
CA PHE A 132 -7.49 27.33 1.17
C PHE A 132 -8.44 26.27 1.77
N LEU A 133 -8.31 26.02 3.06
CA LEU A 133 -9.13 25.02 3.75
C LEU A 133 -10.60 25.41 3.81
N ASP A 134 -10.94 26.68 3.99
CA ASP A 134 -12.33 27.16 3.91
C ASP A 134 -12.94 26.81 2.54
N ASN A 135 -12.19 27.07 1.46
CA ASN A 135 -12.62 26.74 0.11
C ASN A 135 -12.80 25.23 -0.09
N LYS A 136 -11.84 24.40 0.35
CA LYS A 136 -11.93 22.93 0.20
C LYS A 136 -13.03 22.31 1.04
N LEU A 137 -13.16 22.72 2.31
CA LEU A 137 -14.21 22.23 3.20
C LEU A 137 -15.61 22.64 2.74
N SER A 138 -15.76 23.81 2.09
CA SER A 138 -17.07 24.28 1.60
C SER A 138 -17.69 23.39 0.52
N VAL A 139 -16.86 22.68 -0.25
CA VAL A 139 -17.30 21.80 -1.36
C VAL A 139 -17.16 20.31 -1.03
N TRP A 140 -16.66 19.98 0.17
CA TRP A 140 -16.41 18.59 0.55
C TRP A 140 -17.70 17.88 0.99
N MET A 141 -17.88 16.67 0.46
CA MET A 141 -19.02 15.79 0.73
C MET A 141 -18.52 14.46 1.33
N PRO A 142 -18.73 14.24 2.65
CA PRO A 142 -18.30 13.02 3.33
C PRO A 142 -18.97 11.74 2.81
N GLU A 143 -20.17 11.82 2.22
CA GLU A 143 -20.93 10.66 1.74
C GLU A 143 -20.27 9.94 0.57
N VAL A 144 -19.57 10.68 -0.29
CA VAL A 144 -18.86 10.14 -1.45
C VAL A 144 -17.38 9.88 -1.15
N THR A 145 -16.94 10.12 0.10
CA THR A 145 -15.53 9.96 0.48
C THR A 145 -15.19 8.47 0.66
N ALA A 146 -14.24 7.98 -0.14
CA ALA A 146 -13.77 6.59 -0.09
C ALA A 146 -12.49 6.39 0.76
N HIS A 147 -12.01 7.44 1.44
CA HIS A 147 -10.74 7.42 2.16
C HIS A 147 -10.88 6.78 3.55
N PHE A 148 -9.87 6.02 4.00
CA PHE A 148 -9.84 5.49 5.37
C PHE A 148 -9.42 6.57 6.37
N GLY A 149 -10.08 6.60 7.54
CA GLY A 149 -9.63 7.38 8.71
C GLY A 149 -9.98 8.87 8.73
N PHE A 150 -10.51 9.47 7.64
CA PHE A 150 -10.86 10.91 7.65
C PHE A 150 -11.86 11.27 8.76
N GLU A 151 -12.79 10.36 9.05
CA GLU A 151 -13.81 10.49 10.09
C GLU A 151 -13.24 10.55 11.50
N LEU A 152 -11.98 10.12 11.71
CA LEU A 152 -11.26 10.26 12.97
C LEU A 152 -10.24 11.40 12.92
N LEU A 153 -9.50 11.52 11.81
CA LEU A 153 -8.38 12.45 11.67
C LEU A 153 -8.81 13.91 11.52
N ILE A 154 -9.75 14.20 10.62
CA ILE A 154 -10.19 15.57 10.33
C ILE A 154 -10.80 16.24 11.58
N PRO A 155 -11.73 15.61 12.31
CA PRO A 155 -12.31 16.20 13.53
C PRO A 155 -11.27 16.55 14.59
N VAL A 156 -10.29 15.66 14.81
CA VAL A 156 -9.22 15.89 15.79
C VAL A 156 -8.34 17.07 15.36
N LEU A 157 -7.94 17.15 14.10
CA LEU A 157 -7.15 18.27 13.59
C LEU A 157 -7.92 19.60 13.68
N LEU A 158 -9.22 19.60 13.35
CA LEU A 158 -10.09 20.77 13.50
C LEU A 158 -10.17 21.23 14.96
N GLN A 159 -10.29 20.31 15.91
CA GLN A 159 -10.29 20.62 17.34
C GLN A 159 -8.93 21.19 17.79
N LEU A 160 -7.82 20.62 17.31
CA LEU A 160 -6.48 21.12 17.62
C LEU A 160 -6.24 22.52 17.05
N LEU A 161 -6.72 22.82 15.84
CA LEU A 161 -6.66 24.15 15.23
C LEU A 161 -7.56 25.16 15.96
N SER A 162 -8.74 24.73 16.41
CA SER A 162 -9.63 25.56 17.24
C SER A 162 -8.92 26.01 18.52
N ASN A 163 -8.08 25.16 19.12
CA ASN A 163 -7.30 25.52 20.31
C ASN A 163 -6.20 26.56 20.01
N GLU A 164 -5.77 26.68 18.75
CA GLU A 164 -4.85 27.72 18.27
C GLU A 164 -5.62 28.96 17.73
N GLY A 165 -6.95 29.00 17.88
CA GLY A 165 -7.81 30.13 17.50
C GLY A 165 -8.34 30.12 16.06
N LEU A 166 -8.16 29.02 15.32
CA LEU A 166 -8.66 28.88 13.95
C LEU A 166 -9.94 28.04 13.93
N LEU A 167 -11.05 28.68 13.58
CA LEU A 167 -12.37 28.04 13.47
C LEU A 167 -12.75 27.83 12.00
N PHE A 168 -13.35 26.68 11.72
CA PHE A 168 -13.87 26.31 10.40
C PHE A 168 -15.37 26.05 10.50
N ASP A 169 -16.11 26.60 9.56
CA ASP A 169 -17.54 26.39 9.41
C ASP A 169 -17.83 26.01 7.96
N PHE A 170 -18.54 24.90 7.75
CA PHE A 170 -18.75 24.32 6.43
C PHE A 170 -19.98 23.39 6.44
N PRO A 171 -20.63 23.17 5.28
CA PRO A 171 -21.93 22.48 5.21
C PRO A 171 -21.94 21.09 5.87
N ALA A 172 -20.87 20.31 5.67
CA ALA A 172 -20.79 18.92 6.13
C ALA A 172 -20.30 18.74 7.58
N LYS A 173 -20.15 19.82 8.35
CA LYS A 173 -19.51 19.77 9.68
C LYS A 173 -20.29 18.94 10.69
N GLU A 174 -21.62 19.09 10.75
CA GLU A 174 -22.45 18.33 11.70
C GLU A 174 -22.42 16.83 11.38
N GLU A 175 -22.54 16.47 10.11
CA GLU A 175 -22.47 15.08 9.64
C GLU A 175 -21.11 14.45 10.00
N LEU A 176 -20.02 15.18 9.76
CA LEU A 176 -18.67 14.74 10.13
C LEU A 176 -18.55 14.44 11.63
N LEU A 177 -19.11 15.29 12.50
CA LEU A 177 -19.05 15.08 13.95
C LEU A 177 -19.87 13.86 14.38
N VAL A 178 -21.00 13.58 13.71
CA VAL A 178 -21.77 12.34 13.96
C VAL A 178 -20.95 11.10 13.58
N ARG A 179 -20.26 11.14 12.44
CA ARG A 179 -19.35 10.06 12.02
C ARG A 179 -18.20 9.89 13.00
N TYR A 180 -17.62 10.99 13.48
CA TYR A 180 -16.56 10.97 14.49
C TYR A 180 -17.01 10.26 15.77
N GLU A 181 -18.16 10.64 16.34
CA GLU A 181 -18.63 10.01 17.58
C GLU A 181 -18.85 8.51 17.40
N LYS A 182 -19.38 8.09 16.24
CA LYS A 182 -19.51 6.66 15.92
C LYS A 182 -18.13 5.98 15.83
N ALA A 183 -17.23 6.50 15.00
CA ALA A 183 -15.93 5.89 14.73
C ALA A 183 -15.02 5.86 15.97
N SER A 184 -15.12 6.88 16.83
CA SER A 184 -14.29 7.03 18.03
C SER A 184 -14.89 6.41 19.29
N SER A 185 -16.07 5.78 19.19
CA SER A 185 -16.70 5.04 20.30
C SER A 185 -16.12 3.64 20.53
N ILE A 186 -15.13 3.24 19.73
CA ILE A 186 -14.48 1.94 19.88
C ILE A 186 -13.83 1.79 21.26
N ASP A 187 -13.91 0.60 21.84
CA ASP A 187 -13.23 0.30 23.10
C ASP A 187 -11.72 0.19 22.86
N LEU A 188 -10.96 1.17 23.35
CA LEU A 188 -9.51 1.20 23.27
C LEU A 188 -8.83 0.37 24.38
N GLY A 189 -9.61 -0.29 25.25
CA GLY A 189 -9.08 -1.08 26.38
C GLY A 189 -8.09 -2.17 25.97
N PHE A 190 -8.20 -2.71 24.75
CA PHE A 190 -7.23 -3.68 24.22
C PHE A 190 -5.83 -3.09 24.03
N LEU A 191 -5.69 -1.77 23.86
CA LEU A 191 -4.39 -1.09 23.76
C LEU A 191 -3.69 -0.95 25.11
N TYR A 192 -4.41 -1.09 26.22
CA TYR A 192 -3.84 -0.96 27.57
C TYR A 192 -3.39 -2.30 28.16
N ASN A 193 -3.80 -3.41 27.55
CA ASN A 193 -3.62 -4.76 28.09
C ASN A 193 -2.63 -5.57 27.24
N GLY A 194 -1.36 -5.63 27.68
CA GLY A 194 -0.35 -6.53 27.13
C GLY A 194 0.13 -6.15 25.72
N PRO A 195 1.06 -6.92 25.12
CA PRO A 195 1.65 -6.54 23.84
C PRO A 195 0.57 -6.54 22.74
N CYS A 196 0.27 -5.37 22.21
CA CYS A 196 -0.59 -5.20 21.04
C CYS A 196 0.26 -5.05 19.78
N ARG A 197 0.02 -5.91 18.79
CA ARG A 197 0.71 -5.93 17.50
C ARG A 197 -0.25 -5.64 16.33
N ILE A 198 -1.42 -5.09 16.63
CA ILE A 198 -2.40 -4.68 15.63
C ILE A 198 -1.85 -3.46 14.87
N PRO A 199 -1.91 -3.42 13.53
CA PRO A 199 -1.43 -2.30 12.72
C PRO A 199 -2.34 -1.06 12.86
N LEU A 200 -2.41 -0.47 14.05
CA LEU A 200 -3.17 0.75 14.32
C LEU A 200 -2.32 1.99 14.03
N LEU A 201 -2.33 2.40 12.76
CA LEU A 201 -1.47 3.45 12.20
C LEU A 201 -1.88 4.90 12.53
N SER A 202 -2.87 5.10 13.42
CA SER A 202 -3.48 6.41 13.67
C SER A 202 -3.86 6.63 15.14
N LEU A 203 -2.92 6.41 16.07
CA LEU A 203 -3.13 6.69 17.50
C LEU A 203 -3.44 8.17 17.77
N GLU A 204 -2.88 9.07 16.97
CA GLU A 204 -3.14 10.50 17.04
C GLU A 204 -4.61 10.87 16.75
N ALA A 205 -5.36 9.99 16.10
CA ALA A 205 -6.79 10.15 15.86
C ALA A 205 -7.64 9.99 17.13
N PHE A 206 -7.04 9.55 18.23
CA PHE A 206 -7.68 9.36 19.53
C PHE A 206 -7.17 10.32 20.59
N ILE A 207 -6.54 11.44 20.21
CA ILE A 207 -6.16 12.49 21.17
C ILE A 207 -7.39 12.96 21.93
N GLY A 208 -7.30 12.96 23.26
CA GLY A 208 -8.41 13.26 24.18
C GLY A 208 -9.27 12.06 24.58
N LYS A 209 -9.14 10.91 23.87
CA LYS A 209 -9.83 9.64 24.21
C LYS A 209 -8.86 8.51 24.62
N LEU A 210 -7.61 8.57 24.14
CA LEU A 210 -6.53 7.64 24.47
C LEU A 210 -5.65 8.16 25.62
N ASP A 211 -5.37 7.30 26.60
CA ASP A 211 -4.41 7.56 27.67
C ASP A 211 -2.99 7.14 27.25
N PHE A 212 -2.22 8.10 26.74
CA PHE A 212 -0.84 7.86 26.27
C PHE A 212 0.12 7.39 27.38
N ALA A 213 -0.22 7.56 28.66
CA ALA A 213 0.61 7.05 29.76
C ALA A 213 0.52 5.51 29.90
N LYS A 214 -0.52 4.89 29.36
CA LYS A 214 -0.77 3.44 29.52
C LYS A 214 -0.26 2.60 28.35
N ILE A 215 0.27 3.21 27.30
CA ILE A 215 0.66 2.53 26.06
C ILE A 215 2.18 2.48 25.85
N GLU A 216 2.99 2.77 26.88
CA GLU A 216 4.46 2.67 26.83
C GLU A 216 4.95 1.28 26.41
N HIS A 217 4.21 0.24 26.79
CA HIS A 217 4.50 -1.13 26.42
C HIS A 217 4.34 -1.44 24.92
N LEU A 218 3.78 -0.50 24.13
CA LEU A 218 3.63 -0.61 22.68
C LEU A 218 4.83 -0.05 21.91
N VAL A 219 5.79 0.60 22.59
CA VAL A 219 7.02 1.12 21.98
C VAL A 219 7.86 -0.06 21.46
N SER A 220 8.14 -0.05 20.15
CA SER A 220 8.89 -1.10 19.44
C SER A 220 10.04 -0.52 18.61
N ASP A 221 10.79 -1.37 17.90
CA ASP A 221 11.84 -0.93 16.97
C ASP A 221 11.28 -0.20 15.75
N GLY A 222 9.98 -0.37 15.46
CA GLY A 222 9.22 0.43 14.49
C GLY A 222 8.44 1.60 15.12
N GLY A 223 8.90 2.10 16.28
CA GLY A 223 8.21 3.15 17.02
C GLY A 223 6.85 2.68 17.55
N MET A 224 5.84 3.54 17.45
CA MET A 224 4.46 3.23 17.82
C MET A 224 3.72 2.70 16.60
N MET A 225 3.42 1.39 16.61
CA MET A 225 2.61 0.70 15.61
C MET A 225 3.11 0.85 14.15
N GLY A 226 4.37 1.15 13.91
CA GLY A 226 4.90 1.34 12.55
C GLY A 226 4.44 2.64 11.88
N SER A 227 4.01 3.64 12.66
CA SER A 227 3.57 4.94 12.13
C SER A 227 4.37 6.12 12.69
N PRO A 228 5.01 6.94 11.81
CA PRO A 228 5.70 8.15 12.23
C PRO A 228 4.79 9.17 12.95
N ALA A 229 3.58 9.45 12.45
CA ALA A 229 2.66 10.36 13.13
C ALA A 229 2.22 9.87 14.52
N SER A 230 1.89 8.58 14.67
CA SER A 230 1.51 8.03 15.97
C SER A 230 2.69 8.03 16.95
N THR A 231 3.91 7.81 16.44
CA THR A 231 5.14 7.91 17.25
C THR A 231 5.40 9.36 17.69
N ALA A 232 5.18 10.32 16.80
CA ALA A 232 5.26 11.74 17.11
C ALA A 232 4.22 12.14 18.17
N ALA A 233 2.97 11.71 18.01
CA ALA A 233 1.91 11.95 18.99
C ALA A 233 2.27 11.35 20.35
N TYR A 234 2.84 10.15 20.40
CA TYR A 234 3.32 9.56 21.66
C TYR A 234 4.40 10.44 22.31
N LEU A 235 5.42 10.89 21.58
CA LEU A 235 6.44 11.81 22.13
C LEU A 235 5.85 13.16 22.61
N ILE A 236 4.79 13.65 21.96
CA ILE A 236 4.10 14.89 22.33
C ILE A 236 3.28 14.70 23.60
N TYR A 237 2.46 13.66 23.70
CA TYR A 237 1.42 13.52 24.72
C TYR A 237 1.75 12.55 25.87
N ALA A 238 2.70 11.63 25.69
CA ALA A 238 3.13 10.76 26.78
C ALA A 238 3.84 11.58 27.88
N PRO A 239 3.69 11.18 29.16
CA PRO A 239 4.32 11.87 30.28
C PRO A 239 5.85 11.70 30.28
N ASN A 240 6.33 10.54 29.84
CA ASN A 240 7.75 10.19 29.81
C ASN A 240 8.29 10.25 28.38
N TRP A 241 9.53 10.73 28.24
CA TRP A 241 10.23 10.70 26.95
C TRP A 241 10.66 9.28 26.59
N SER A 242 10.62 8.93 25.31
CA SER A 242 11.08 7.64 24.80
C SER A 242 12.23 7.84 23.81
N ASP A 243 13.45 7.55 24.26
CA ASP A 243 14.64 7.58 23.41
C ASP A 243 14.49 6.63 22.21
N LYS A 244 13.80 5.50 22.41
CA LYS A 244 13.54 4.52 21.36
C LYS A 244 12.67 5.09 20.23
N CYS A 245 11.61 5.83 20.58
CA CYS A 245 10.77 6.52 19.60
C CYS A 245 11.53 7.62 18.86
N GLU A 246 12.36 8.38 19.57
CA GLU A 246 13.19 9.42 18.94
C GLU A 246 14.20 8.81 17.96
N VAL A 247 14.93 7.78 18.37
CA VAL A 247 15.91 7.07 17.52
C VAL A 247 15.23 6.52 16.27
N PHE A 248 14.06 5.90 16.42
CA PHE A 248 13.24 5.45 15.30
C PHE A 248 12.91 6.60 14.34
N LEU A 249 12.34 7.71 14.82
CA LEU A 249 11.97 8.84 13.96
C LEU A 249 13.18 9.47 13.25
N ARG A 250 14.34 9.56 13.94
CA ARG A 250 15.60 10.01 13.32
C ARG A 250 16.06 9.06 12.21
N HIS A 251 15.88 7.76 12.41
CA HIS A 251 16.14 6.77 11.36
C HIS A 251 15.19 6.98 10.17
N VAL A 252 13.88 7.13 10.39
CA VAL A 252 12.90 7.37 9.32
C VAL A 252 13.25 8.63 8.51
N VAL A 253 13.58 9.75 9.18
CA VAL A 253 14.00 10.98 8.50
C VAL A 253 15.25 10.75 7.65
N LYS A 254 16.25 10.02 8.17
CA LYS A 254 17.53 9.81 7.50
C LYS A 254 17.47 8.78 6.37
N LYS A 255 16.69 7.71 6.53
CA LYS A 255 16.71 6.50 5.70
C LYS A 255 15.42 6.26 4.92
N GLY A 256 14.33 6.94 5.25
CA GLY A 256 13.12 6.93 4.43
C GLY A 256 13.30 7.74 3.14
N GLN A 257 12.22 7.82 2.35
CA GLN A 257 12.24 8.48 1.04
C GLN A 257 12.52 10.00 1.07
N GLY A 258 12.39 10.66 2.23
CA GLY A 258 12.83 12.05 2.40
C GLY A 258 14.36 12.23 2.43
N GLN A 259 15.14 11.16 2.63
CA GLN A 259 16.61 11.17 2.57
C GLN A 259 17.28 12.29 3.40
N GLY A 260 16.73 12.60 4.58
CA GLY A 260 17.27 13.60 5.49
C GLY A 260 16.74 15.03 5.29
N ASN A 261 15.83 15.27 4.35
CA ASN A 261 15.21 16.59 4.17
C ASN A 261 14.08 16.91 5.17
N GLY A 262 13.83 16.00 6.12
CA GLY A 262 12.78 16.12 7.14
C GLY A 262 11.44 15.49 6.78
N ALA A 263 11.23 15.10 5.52
CA ALA A 263 10.00 14.46 5.07
C ALA A 263 9.99 12.97 5.43
N VAL A 264 8.81 12.45 5.80
CA VAL A 264 8.63 11.04 6.17
C VAL A 264 7.37 10.45 5.52
N GLY A 265 7.39 9.15 5.26
CA GLY A 265 6.21 8.39 4.81
C GLY A 265 5.23 8.11 5.94
N GLY A 266 4.05 7.57 5.61
CA GLY A 266 3.00 7.29 6.60
C GLY A 266 3.16 5.96 7.37
N VAL A 267 3.98 5.06 6.83
CA VAL A 267 4.20 3.71 7.34
C VAL A 267 5.68 3.36 7.24
N PHE A 268 6.25 2.92 8.36
CA PHE A 268 7.64 2.48 8.45
C PHE A 268 7.83 1.57 9.68
N PRO A 269 8.53 0.44 9.58
CA PRO A 269 9.12 -0.14 8.36
C PRO A 269 8.15 -1.11 7.63
N LEU A 270 8.55 -1.55 6.42
CA LEU A 270 7.85 -2.52 5.56
C LEU A 270 8.83 -3.58 5.02
N GLU A 271 9.75 -4.00 5.88
CA GLU A 271 10.89 -4.87 5.57
C GLU A 271 10.51 -6.35 5.30
N CYS A 272 9.25 -6.74 5.48
CA CYS A 272 8.72 -8.03 5.03
C CYS A 272 7.82 -7.87 3.79
N PHE A 273 6.96 -6.85 3.79
CA PHE A 273 6.04 -6.54 2.69
C PHE A 273 6.77 -6.21 1.37
N GLU A 274 7.61 -5.17 1.35
CA GLU A 274 8.18 -4.70 0.09
C GLU A 274 9.09 -5.73 -0.61
N PRO A 275 10.01 -6.43 0.09
CA PRO A 275 10.85 -7.41 -0.56
C PRO A 275 10.05 -8.55 -1.19
N THR A 276 8.99 -9.02 -0.51
CA THR A 276 8.19 -10.14 -1.01
C THR A 276 7.36 -9.72 -2.19
N TRP A 277 6.73 -8.53 -2.17
CA TRP A 277 6.02 -7.97 -3.32
C TRP A 277 6.91 -7.79 -4.54
N VAL A 278 8.11 -7.22 -4.35
CA VAL A 278 9.06 -6.96 -5.43
C VAL A 278 9.56 -8.26 -6.06
N LEU A 279 10.02 -9.22 -5.24
CA LEU A 279 10.55 -10.47 -5.76
C LEU A 279 9.50 -11.27 -6.52
N THR A 280 8.29 -11.41 -5.97
CA THR A 280 7.20 -12.15 -6.64
C THR A 280 6.75 -11.45 -7.92
N ALA A 281 6.58 -10.11 -7.91
CA ALA A 281 6.25 -9.36 -9.12
C ALA A 281 7.27 -9.59 -10.25
N LEU A 282 8.58 -9.63 -9.94
CA LEU A 282 9.62 -9.87 -10.93
C LEU A 282 9.71 -11.34 -11.36
N LEU A 283 9.77 -12.28 -10.41
CA LEU A 283 10.01 -13.70 -10.67
C LEU A 283 8.83 -14.39 -11.36
N GLU A 284 7.58 -14.00 -11.03
CA GLU A 284 6.38 -14.56 -11.68
C GLU A 284 6.25 -14.08 -13.14
N HIS A 285 6.94 -12.99 -13.53
CA HIS A 285 6.77 -12.33 -14.83
C HIS A 285 8.03 -12.33 -15.71
N GLY A 286 8.88 -13.35 -15.52
CA GLY A 286 9.93 -13.72 -16.48
C GLY A 286 11.33 -13.21 -16.15
N PHE A 287 11.54 -12.60 -14.98
CA PHE A 287 12.89 -12.47 -14.42
C PHE A 287 13.32 -13.75 -13.72
N THR A 288 14.62 -14.01 -13.70
CA THR A 288 15.23 -15.13 -12.95
C THR A 288 16.19 -14.60 -11.90
N ALA A 289 16.58 -15.42 -10.93
CA ALA A 289 17.58 -15.04 -9.92
C ALA A 289 18.91 -14.59 -10.57
N GLU A 290 19.32 -15.20 -11.69
CA GLU A 290 20.51 -14.80 -12.44
C GLU A 290 20.38 -13.40 -13.05
N ASN A 291 19.17 -13.03 -13.49
CA ASN A 291 18.90 -11.67 -13.96
C ASN A 291 19.08 -10.66 -12.82
N LEU A 292 18.59 -11.00 -11.62
CA LEU A 292 18.44 -10.11 -10.46
C LEU A 292 19.65 -10.09 -9.50
N SER A 293 20.63 -10.98 -9.69
CA SER A 293 21.71 -11.35 -8.74
C SER A 293 21.25 -12.39 -7.73
N VAL A 294 21.77 -13.62 -7.88
CA VAL A 294 21.47 -14.76 -7.00
C VAL A 294 21.76 -14.43 -5.54
N ASP A 295 22.90 -13.80 -5.25
CA ASP A 295 23.29 -13.45 -3.88
C ASP A 295 22.34 -12.44 -3.23
N ASN A 296 21.83 -11.48 -4.01
CA ASN A 296 20.88 -10.48 -3.48
C ASN A 296 19.52 -11.12 -3.25
N VAL A 297 19.04 -11.95 -4.19
CA VAL A 297 17.78 -12.69 -4.05
C VAL A 297 17.84 -13.61 -2.85
N ASP A 298 18.90 -14.41 -2.69
CA ASP A 298 19.05 -15.30 -1.54
C ASP A 298 19.15 -14.52 -0.22
N SER A 299 19.92 -13.42 -0.18
CA SER A 299 20.00 -12.57 1.01
C SER A 299 18.63 -12.02 1.44
N ILE A 300 17.76 -11.66 0.49
CA ILE A 300 16.40 -11.21 0.79
C ILE A 300 15.53 -12.38 1.27
N LEU A 301 15.57 -13.52 0.57
CA LEU A 301 14.78 -14.69 0.92
C LEU A 301 15.14 -15.25 2.30
N GLN A 302 16.42 -15.25 2.67
CA GLN A 302 16.87 -15.63 4.00
C GLN A 302 16.35 -14.68 5.09
N ALA A 303 16.23 -13.39 4.79
CA ALA A 303 15.68 -12.42 5.74
C ALA A 303 14.17 -12.62 5.96
N VAL A 304 13.39 -12.78 4.88
CA VAL A 304 11.94 -12.99 4.98
C VAL A 304 11.59 -14.41 5.48
N TYR A 305 12.42 -15.42 5.21
CA TYR A 305 12.25 -16.75 5.81
C TYR A 305 12.36 -16.71 7.33
N LYS A 306 13.29 -15.91 7.87
CA LYS A 306 13.46 -15.72 9.32
C LYS A 306 12.30 -14.96 9.97
N SER A 307 11.49 -14.22 9.20
CA SER A 307 10.31 -13.52 9.75
C SER A 307 9.12 -14.46 9.96
N LEU A 308 9.11 -15.64 9.33
CA LEU A 308 8.06 -16.63 9.52
C LEU A 308 8.05 -17.18 10.95
N SER A 309 6.90 -17.09 11.60
CA SER A 309 6.62 -17.71 12.90
C SER A 309 5.38 -18.56 12.80
N GLY A 310 5.52 -19.88 13.02
CA GLY A 310 4.41 -20.83 12.81
C GLY A 310 3.94 -20.90 11.34
N GLY A 311 4.82 -20.58 10.39
CA GLY A 311 4.49 -20.58 8.95
C GLY A 311 3.72 -19.34 8.47
N VAL A 312 3.59 -18.30 9.30
CA VAL A 312 2.92 -17.03 8.95
C VAL A 312 3.81 -15.83 9.27
N THR A 313 3.60 -14.71 8.57
CA THR A 313 4.28 -13.43 8.82
C THR A 313 3.35 -12.25 8.50
N GLY A 314 3.75 -11.04 8.84
CA GLY A 314 3.03 -9.80 8.47
C GLY A 314 3.95 -8.84 7.73
N ALA A 315 3.44 -7.68 7.34
CA ALA A 315 4.21 -6.66 6.60
C ALA A 315 5.52 -6.22 7.27
N THR A 316 5.62 -6.37 8.59
CA THR A 316 6.81 -6.08 9.40
C THR A 316 6.86 -7.00 10.62
N HIS A 317 8.06 -7.19 11.21
CA HIS A 317 8.27 -8.00 12.41
C HIS A 317 7.48 -7.52 13.64
N ILE A 318 7.03 -6.26 13.66
CA ILE A 318 6.27 -5.70 14.79
C ILE A 318 4.76 -6.01 14.72
N TRP A 319 4.20 -6.27 13.54
CA TRP A 319 2.76 -6.48 13.38
C TRP A 319 2.35 -7.94 13.50
N LEU A 320 1.06 -8.17 13.75
CA LEU A 320 0.48 -9.49 13.67
C LEU A 320 0.58 -10.02 12.23
N PRO A 321 0.80 -11.33 12.06
CA PRO A 321 0.70 -11.95 10.75
C PRO A 321 -0.69 -11.78 10.14
N ASP A 322 -0.72 -11.66 8.82
CA ASP A 322 -1.91 -11.58 7.97
C ASP A 322 -1.76 -12.53 6.77
N ALA A 323 -2.89 -12.83 6.12
CA ALA A 323 -2.94 -13.75 4.99
C ALA A 323 -2.24 -13.21 3.74
N ASP A 324 -2.15 -11.89 3.58
CA ASP A 324 -1.62 -11.26 2.37
C ASP A 324 -0.11 -11.37 2.33
N ASP A 325 0.56 -10.85 3.36
CA ASP A 325 2.00 -10.90 3.54
C ASP A 325 2.52 -12.32 3.68
N THR A 326 1.79 -13.17 4.40
CA THR A 326 2.11 -14.60 4.48
C THR A 326 2.12 -15.22 3.09
N SER A 327 1.07 -14.98 2.29
CA SER A 327 0.95 -15.60 0.97
C SER A 327 2.04 -15.16 0.00
N ARG A 328 2.39 -13.87 -0.01
CA ARG A 328 3.49 -13.36 -0.86
C ARG A 328 4.85 -13.87 -0.40
N THR A 329 5.06 -13.99 0.92
CA THR A 329 6.27 -14.60 1.48
C THR A 329 6.42 -16.05 1.04
N LEU A 330 5.38 -16.87 1.22
CA LEU A 330 5.38 -18.29 0.82
C LEU A 330 5.61 -18.45 -0.69
N THR A 331 4.97 -17.60 -1.50
CA THR A 331 5.16 -17.59 -2.96
C THR A 331 6.61 -17.27 -3.33
N ALA A 332 7.19 -16.21 -2.77
CA ALA A 332 8.58 -15.81 -3.03
C ALA A 332 9.57 -16.94 -2.70
N LEU A 333 9.40 -17.58 -1.54
CA LEU A 333 10.25 -18.67 -1.05
C LEU A 333 10.13 -19.91 -1.94
N ASN A 334 8.91 -20.31 -2.29
CA ASN A 334 8.67 -21.53 -3.06
C ASN A 334 9.06 -21.39 -4.53
N LEU A 335 8.95 -20.19 -5.11
CA LEU A 335 9.50 -19.89 -6.43
C LEU A 335 11.03 -20.14 -6.51
N GLN A 336 11.72 -20.14 -5.37
CA GLN A 336 13.15 -20.41 -5.27
C GLN A 336 13.47 -21.72 -4.52
N GLY A 337 12.51 -22.64 -4.41
CA GLY A 337 12.76 -24.01 -3.96
C GLY A 337 12.91 -24.22 -2.45
N TYR A 338 12.43 -23.30 -1.61
CA TYR A 338 12.47 -23.48 -0.14
C TYR A 338 11.48 -24.54 0.38
N HIS A 339 10.50 -24.92 -0.43
CA HIS A 339 9.49 -25.93 -0.12
C HIS A 339 8.73 -25.71 1.21
N VAL A 340 8.29 -24.47 1.48
CA VAL A 340 7.53 -24.11 2.68
C VAL A 340 6.04 -24.46 2.51
N THR A 341 5.49 -25.15 3.50
CA THR A 341 4.07 -25.56 3.52
C THR A 341 3.12 -24.39 3.82
N PRO A 342 1.91 -24.34 3.22
CA PRO A 342 0.90 -23.33 3.51
C PRO A 342 0.06 -23.64 4.76
N GLN A 343 0.40 -24.66 5.56
CA GLN A 343 -0.46 -25.07 6.68
C GLN A 343 -0.75 -23.95 7.70
N GLY A 344 0.25 -23.13 8.05
CA GLY A 344 0.05 -22.00 8.97
C GLY A 344 -0.90 -20.94 8.41
N LEU A 345 -0.87 -20.70 7.09
CA LEU A 345 -1.80 -19.80 6.40
C LEU A 345 -3.23 -20.35 6.48
N ILE A 346 -3.39 -21.65 6.23
CA ILE A 346 -4.68 -22.36 6.27
C ILE A 346 -5.27 -22.33 7.68
N ASP A 347 -4.52 -22.80 8.67
CA ASP A 347 -4.99 -22.94 10.05
C ASP A 347 -5.45 -21.62 10.66
N LYS A 348 -4.87 -20.50 10.21
CA LYS A 348 -5.05 -19.19 10.83
C LYS A 348 -6.08 -18.31 10.14
N PHE A 349 -6.20 -18.40 8.82
CA PHE A 349 -6.96 -17.43 8.03
C PHE A 349 -8.06 -18.04 7.16
N GLU A 350 -8.12 -19.37 7.02
CA GLU A 350 -9.20 -20.02 6.28
C GLU A 350 -10.55 -19.85 7.00
N VAL A 351 -11.55 -19.37 6.28
CA VAL A 351 -12.95 -19.33 6.72
C VAL A 351 -13.85 -20.11 5.74
N GLU A 352 -15.15 -20.13 5.99
CA GLU A 352 -16.11 -20.98 5.27
C GLU A 352 -16.01 -20.85 3.73
N HIS A 353 -15.88 -19.62 3.22
CA HIS A 353 -15.94 -19.35 1.78
C HIS A 353 -14.66 -18.75 1.18
N CYS A 354 -13.71 -18.32 1.98
CA CYS A 354 -12.52 -17.61 1.51
C CYS A 354 -11.44 -17.61 2.61
N PHE A 355 -10.41 -16.77 2.43
CA PHE A 355 -9.47 -16.41 3.47
C PHE A 355 -9.71 -14.96 3.88
N GLU A 356 -9.76 -14.70 5.19
CA GLU A 356 -9.80 -13.33 5.72
C GLU A 356 -8.38 -12.78 5.81
N THR A 357 -8.20 -11.48 5.59
CA THR A 357 -6.86 -10.86 5.66
C THR A 357 -6.24 -11.04 7.05
N PHE A 358 -7.03 -10.84 8.10
CA PHE A 358 -6.57 -10.99 9.47
C PHE A 358 -7.41 -12.04 10.21
N ASP A 359 -6.83 -12.60 11.27
CA ASP A 359 -7.55 -13.52 12.15
C ASP A 359 -8.50 -12.79 13.12
N ASP A 360 -9.15 -13.58 13.99
CA ASP A 360 -10.19 -13.13 14.92
C ASP A 360 -9.74 -12.10 15.96
N ARG A 361 -8.44 -11.83 16.07
CA ARG A 361 -7.88 -10.78 16.93
C ARG A 361 -8.07 -9.39 16.34
N MET A 362 -8.38 -9.28 15.04
CA MET A 362 -8.71 -8.01 14.40
C MET A 362 -10.23 -7.78 14.43
N PRO A 363 -10.69 -6.63 14.94
CA PRO A 363 -12.12 -6.37 15.13
C PRO A 363 -12.90 -6.25 13.81
N ASN A 364 -12.26 -5.77 12.74
CA ASN A 364 -12.85 -5.66 11.41
C ASN A 364 -12.16 -6.64 10.46
N ARG A 365 -12.75 -7.82 10.27
CA ARG A 365 -12.25 -8.80 9.31
C ARG A 365 -12.70 -8.43 7.90
N VAL A 366 -11.81 -8.66 6.95
CA VAL A 366 -11.94 -8.19 5.57
C VAL A 366 -11.73 -9.36 4.63
N SER A 367 -12.67 -9.57 3.72
CA SER A 367 -12.52 -10.50 2.61
C SER A 367 -12.13 -9.75 1.35
N SER A 368 -10.83 -9.60 1.13
CA SER A 368 -10.26 -8.91 -0.03
C SER A 368 -10.01 -9.87 -1.21
N VAL A 369 -10.22 -9.37 -2.43
CA VAL A 369 -9.95 -10.12 -3.67
C VAL A 369 -8.45 -10.23 -3.93
N SER A 370 -7.68 -9.17 -3.69
CA SER A 370 -6.23 -9.21 -3.88
C SER A 370 -5.57 -10.20 -2.92
N VAL A 371 -5.97 -10.20 -1.64
CA VAL A 371 -5.49 -11.16 -0.63
C VAL A 371 -5.80 -12.59 -1.05
N ASN A 372 -7.04 -12.87 -1.48
CA ASN A 372 -7.39 -14.22 -1.91
C ASN A 372 -6.68 -14.63 -3.21
N GLY A 373 -6.37 -13.70 -4.11
CA GLY A 373 -5.50 -13.96 -5.27
C GLY A 373 -4.08 -14.35 -4.86
N ASN A 374 -3.53 -13.67 -3.85
CA ASN A 374 -2.22 -13.99 -3.28
C ASN A 374 -2.23 -15.35 -2.57
N VAL A 375 -3.26 -15.65 -1.77
CA VAL A 375 -3.48 -16.96 -1.15
C VAL A 375 -3.52 -18.05 -2.21
N LEU A 376 -4.29 -17.86 -3.30
CA LEU A 376 -4.35 -18.83 -4.37
C LEU A 376 -2.96 -19.06 -5.01
N SER A 377 -2.19 -17.99 -5.24
CA SER A 377 -0.80 -18.14 -5.74
C SER A 377 0.07 -18.95 -4.77
N ALA A 378 -0.02 -18.67 -3.46
CA ALA A 378 0.75 -19.39 -2.45
C ALA A 378 0.41 -20.87 -2.38
N LEU A 379 -0.88 -21.22 -2.46
CA LEU A 379 -1.34 -22.61 -2.48
C LEU A 379 -0.86 -23.35 -3.74
N LEU A 380 -0.92 -22.71 -4.91
CA LEU A 380 -0.49 -23.31 -6.18
C LEU A 380 1.03 -23.48 -6.31
N HIS A 381 1.80 -22.62 -5.63
CA HIS A 381 3.25 -22.73 -5.52
C HIS A 381 3.72 -23.59 -4.34
N SER A 382 2.81 -24.11 -3.52
CA SER A 382 3.18 -24.98 -2.41
C SER A 382 3.89 -26.27 -2.87
N PRO A 383 4.63 -26.97 -1.98
CA PRO A 383 5.33 -28.21 -2.33
C PRO A 383 4.40 -29.32 -2.84
N ASP A 384 3.16 -29.35 -2.32
CA ASP A 384 2.14 -30.32 -2.69
C ASP A 384 0.77 -29.63 -2.84
N PRO A 385 0.51 -28.98 -4.00
CA PRO A 385 -0.76 -28.30 -4.24
C PRO A 385 -1.96 -29.27 -4.26
N GLY A 386 -1.72 -30.55 -4.58
CA GLY A 386 -2.76 -31.57 -4.64
C GLY A 386 -3.40 -31.82 -3.27
N ALA A 387 -2.61 -31.76 -2.19
CA ALA A 387 -3.09 -31.92 -0.83
C ALA A 387 -4.03 -30.79 -0.35
N VAL A 388 -3.99 -29.61 -0.98
CA VAL A 388 -4.78 -28.42 -0.62
C VAL A 388 -5.78 -28.02 -1.71
N THR A 389 -6.20 -29.00 -2.54
CA THR A 389 -7.12 -28.77 -3.66
C THR A 389 -8.45 -28.15 -3.23
N ALA A 390 -8.98 -28.54 -2.07
CA ALA A 390 -10.23 -27.99 -1.55
C ALA A 390 -10.12 -26.47 -1.26
N GLN A 391 -9.00 -26.03 -0.69
CA GLN A 391 -8.69 -24.62 -0.45
C GLN A 391 -8.50 -23.87 -1.77
N ILE A 392 -7.79 -24.45 -2.73
CA ILE A 392 -7.60 -23.88 -4.08
C ILE A 392 -8.95 -23.64 -4.77
N GLU A 393 -9.84 -24.65 -4.78
CA GLU A 393 -11.17 -24.54 -5.39
C GLU A 393 -12.06 -23.52 -4.64
N LYS A 394 -11.99 -23.50 -3.31
CA LYS A 394 -12.70 -22.51 -2.48
C LYS A 394 -12.33 -21.09 -2.89
N VAL A 395 -11.03 -20.79 -2.98
CA VAL A 395 -10.54 -19.45 -3.30
C VAL A 395 -10.89 -19.08 -4.75
N ALA A 396 -10.73 -20.00 -5.70
CA ALA A 396 -11.13 -19.78 -7.09
C ALA A 396 -12.63 -19.48 -7.22
N GLN A 397 -13.47 -20.22 -6.50
CA GLN A 397 -14.92 -19.99 -6.46
C GLN A 397 -15.25 -18.62 -5.84
N PHE A 398 -14.57 -18.22 -4.76
CA PHE A 398 -14.74 -16.90 -4.15
C PHE A 398 -14.46 -15.77 -5.15
N MET A 399 -13.31 -15.81 -5.82
CA MET A 399 -12.90 -14.78 -6.78
C MET A 399 -13.88 -14.67 -7.95
N CYS A 400 -14.28 -15.81 -8.54
CA CYS A 400 -15.25 -15.83 -9.61
C CYS A 400 -16.64 -15.33 -9.15
N SER A 401 -17.04 -15.62 -7.93
CA SER A 401 -18.34 -15.16 -7.38
C SER A 401 -18.32 -13.65 -7.17
N ARG A 402 -17.20 -13.08 -6.70
CA ARG A 402 -17.01 -11.62 -6.59
C ARG A 402 -17.07 -10.96 -7.95
N TRP A 403 -16.35 -11.51 -8.94
CA TRP A 403 -16.38 -10.98 -10.31
C TRP A 403 -17.80 -10.98 -10.90
N LYS A 404 -18.53 -12.10 -10.79
CA LYS A 404 -19.89 -12.22 -11.34
C LYS A 404 -20.92 -11.31 -10.67
N ALA A 405 -20.70 -10.93 -9.42
CA ALA A 405 -21.64 -10.09 -8.69
C ALA A 405 -21.64 -8.63 -9.18
N THR A 406 -20.48 -8.11 -9.54
CA THR A 406 -20.28 -6.67 -9.79
C THR A 406 -19.67 -6.35 -11.15
N GLY A 407 -18.99 -7.30 -11.79
CA GLY A 407 -18.18 -7.08 -13.00
C GLY A 407 -16.96 -6.16 -12.78
N LYS A 408 -16.70 -5.80 -11.52
CA LYS A 408 -15.64 -4.88 -11.08
C LYS A 408 -15.11 -5.32 -9.73
N PHE A 409 -13.83 -5.06 -9.47
CA PHE A 409 -13.25 -5.33 -8.15
C PHE A 409 -13.03 -4.03 -7.37
N GLU A 410 -13.45 -4.09 -6.12
CA GLU A 410 -13.04 -3.13 -5.09
C GLU A 410 -12.11 -3.87 -4.14
N ASP A 411 -11.01 -3.22 -3.78
CA ASP A 411 -10.04 -3.76 -2.84
C ASP A 411 -9.75 -2.74 -1.75
N GLN A 412 -9.53 -3.24 -0.54
CA GLN A 412 -9.32 -2.36 0.60
C GLN A 412 -7.91 -1.79 0.66
N TRP A 413 -6.94 -2.39 -0.06
CA TRP A 413 -5.52 -2.06 0.00
C TRP A 413 -5.05 -1.23 -1.20
N ASN A 414 -5.72 -1.37 -2.34
CA ASN A 414 -5.38 -0.67 -3.57
C ASN A 414 -6.65 -0.10 -4.24
N LEU A 415 -6.59 1.16 -4.65
CA LEU A 415 -7.71 1.86 -5.27
C LEU A 415 -8.03 1.38 -6.68
N SER A 416 -7.05 0.77 -7.37
CA SER A 416 -7.23 0.36 -8.75
C SER A 416 -7.88 -1.02 -8.84
N GLU A 417 -9.02 -1.10 -9.53
CA GLU A 417 -9.65 -2.39 -9.86
C GLU A 417 -8.73 -3.30 -10.68
N TYR A 418 -7.80 -2.71 -11.45
CA TYR A 418 -6.83 -3.42 -12.26
C TYR A 418 -5.86 -4.24 -11.40
N TYR A 419 -5.64 -3.84 -10.15
CA TYR A 419 -4.86 -4.62 -9.18
C TYR A 419 -5.55 -5.96 -8.87
N GLY A 420 -6.86 -5.92 -8.58
CA GLY A 420 -7.67 -7.12 -8.36
C GLY A 420 -7.79 -7.99 -9.61
N ILE A 421 -7.96 -7.38 -10.79
CA ILE A 421 -8.04 -8.09 -12.08
C ILE A 421 -6.72 -8.81 -12.38
N MET A 422 -5.58 -8.18 -12.14
CA MET A 422 -4.26 -8.78 -12.32
C MET A 422 -4.09 -10.02 -11.42
N HIS A 423 -4.42 -9.92 -10.14
CA HIS A 423 -4.35 -11.05 -9.21
C HIS A 423 -5.29 -12.19 -9.60
N MET A 424 -6.52 -11.87 -10.04
CA MET A 424 -7.44 -12.87 -10.58
C MET A 424 -6.88 -13.56 -11.82
N ALA A 425 -6.38 -12.79 -12.79
CA ALA A 425 -5.82 -13.32 -14.02
C ALA A 425 -4.64 -14.25 -13.75
N GLN A 426 -3.65 -13.78 -12.98
CA GLN A 426 -2.44 -14.52 -12.69
C GLN A 426 -2.72 -15.83 -11.94
N SER A 427 -3.48 -15.75 -10.84
CA SER A 427 -3.70 -16.90 -9.97
C SER A 427 -4.64 -17.96 -10.60
N LEU A 428 -5.71 -17.54 -11.28
CA LEU A 428 -6.64 -18.48 -11.92
C LEU A 428 -6.08 -19.11 -13.21
N ILE A 429 -5.23 -18.40 -13.97
CA ILE A 429 -4.51 -19.01 -15.10
C ILE A 429 -3.53 -20.06 -14.59
N HIS A 430 -2.84 -19.78 -13.47
CA HIS A 430 -1.97 -20.76 -12.85
C HIS A 430 -2.75 -21.98 -12.33
N PHE A 431 -3.94 -21.77 -11.75
CA PHE A 431 -4.86 -22.85 -11.37
C PHE A 431 -5.22 -23.75 -12.56
N LEU A 432 -5.66 -23.17 -13.69
CA LEU A 432 -5.96 -23.94 -14.91
C LEU A 432 -4.74 -24.70 -15.44
N THR A 433 -3.55 -24.10 -15.34
CA THR A 433 -2.29 -24.73 -15.77
C THR A 433 -1.95 -25.94 -14.90
N LYS A 434 -2.02 -25.82 -13.57
CA LYS A 434 -1.79 -26.93 -12.62
C LYS A 434 -2.80 -28.05 -12.81
N GLN A 435 -4.06 -27.69 -13.08
CA GLN A 435 -5.10 -28.67 -13.39
C GLN A 435 -4.78 -29.43 -14.69
N ALA A 436 -4.37 -28.73 -15.74
CA ALA A 436 -4.04 -29.34 -17.03
C ALA A 436 -2.78 -30.23 -16.97
N GLN A 437 -1.87 -29.95 -16.04
CA GLN A 437 -0.70 -30.78 -15.73
C GLN A 437 -1.05 -32.04 -14.91
N GLY A 438 -2.30 -32.18 -14.44
CA GLY A 438 -2.74 -33.30 -13.61
C GLY A 438 -2.20 -33.25 -12.18
N ILE A 439 -1.69 -32.10 -11.72
CA ILE A 439 -1.17 -31.91 -10.35
C ILE A 439 -2.33 -31.86 -9.35
N LEU A 440 -3.47 -31.29 -9.76
CA LEU A 440 -4.65 -31.16 -8.93
C LEU A 440 -5.63 -32.32 -9.20
N PRO A 441 -5.96 -33.16 -8.21
CA PRO A 441 -6.93 -34.24 -8.35
C PRO A 441 -8.32 -33.68 -8.68
N ALA A 442 -9.06 -34.34 -9.56
CA ALA A 442 -10.46 -34.02 -9.79
C ALA A 442 -11.31 -34.59 -8.65
N VAL A 443 -11.97 -33.73 -7.86
CA VAL A 443 -12.61 -34.16 -6.60
C VAL A 443 -14.14 -34.25 -6.71
N SER A 444 -14.80 -33.43 -7.54
CA SER A 444 -16.28 -33.41 -7.63
C SER A 444 -16.86 -32.88 -8.95
N ALA A 445 -18.17 -33.06 -9.16
CA ALA A 445 -18.89 -32.44 -10.27
C ALA A 445 -18.91 -30.89 -10.18
N LEU A 446 -18.90 -30.33 -8.96
CA LEU A 446 -18.79 -28.90 -8.74
C LEU A 446 -17.41 -28.39 -9.20
N SER A 447 -16.35 -29.13 -8.88
CA SER A 447 -14.98 -28.89 -9.36
C SER A 447 -14.93 -28.86 -10.88
N HIS A 448 -15.61 -29.80 -11.55
CA HIS A 448 -15.68 -29.82 -13.01
C HIS A 448 -16.34 -28.56 -13.59
N VAL A 449 -17.46 -28.10 -13.01
CA VAL A 449 -18.12 -26.84 -13.45
C VAL A 449 -17.21 -25.63 -13.20
N LEU A 450 -16.53 -25.59 -12.05
CA LEU A 450 -15.60 -24.51 -11.72
C LEU A 450 -14.48 -24.40 -12.76
N ILE A 451 -13.81 -25.52 -13.04
CA ILE A 451 -12.64 -25.61 -13.93
C ILE A 451 -13.00 -25.39 -15.40
N HIS A 452 -14.07 -26.02 -15.88
CA HIS A 452 -14.36 -26.03 -17.32
C HIS A 452 -15.35 -24.94 -17.75
N THR A 453 -16.02 -24.28 -16.82
CA THR A 453 -17.06 -23.29 -17.14
C THR A 453 -16.86 -21.97 -16.38
N THR A 454 -16.91 -21.99 -15.06
CA THR A 454 -16.93 -20.74 -14.26
C THR A 454 -15.63 -19.95 -14.40
N VAL A 455 -14.48 -20.55 -14.12
CA VAL A 455 -13.17 -19.87 -14.20
C VAL A 455 -12.89 -19.37 -15.63
N PRO A 456 -12.99 -20.21 -16.69
CA PRO A 456 -12.76 -19.74 -18.04
C PRO A 456 -13.71 -18.60 -18.47
N THR A 457 -14.95 -18.59 -17.98
CA THR A 457 -15.91 -17.52 -18.31
C THR A 457 -15.51 -16.20 -17.65
N CYS A 458 -15.23 -16.20 -16.35
CA CYS A 458 -14.77 -14.99 -15.64
C CYS A 458 -13.47 -14.44 -16.26
N LEU A 459 -12.54 -15.32 -16.65
CA LEU A 459 -11.28 -14.89 -17.29
C LEU A 459 -11.49 -14.30 -18.68
N ARG A 460 -12.45 -14.84 -19.47
CA ARG A 460 -12.81 -14.24 -20.77
C ARG A 460 -13.48 -12.89 -20.61
N GLU A 461 -14.39 -12.75 -19.65
CA GLU A 461 -15.03 -11.47 -19.34
C GLU A 461 -14.00 -10.43 -18.88
N ALA A 462 -13.02 -10.83 -18.06
CA ALA A 462 -11.93 -9.96 -17.66
C ALA A 462 -11.02 -9.55 -18.84
N LEU A 463 -10.74 -10.49 -19.76
CA LEU A 463 -10.02 -10.18 -21.00
C LEU A 463 -10.79 -9.15 -21.84
N ASP A 464 -12.09 -9.35 -22.03
CA ASP A 464 -12.95 -8.42 -22.77
C ASP A 464 -12.99 -7.05 -22.09
N TYR A 465 -13.06 -7.02 -20.76
CA TYR A 465 -13.00 -5.79 -19.98
C TYR A 465 -11.70 -5.01 -20.24
N LEU A 466 -10.55 -5.67 -20.14
CA LEU A 466 -9.24 -5.04 -20.35
C LEU A 466 -9.09 -4.51 -21.78
N LEU A 467 -9.49 -5.29 -22.78
CA LEU A 467 -9.40 -4.85 -24.19
C LEU A 467 -10.32 -3.66 -24.48
N ASN A 468 -11.53 -3.65 -23.93
CA ASN A 468 -12.51 -2.59 -24.16
C ASN A 468 -12.19 -1.29 -23.41
N ASN A 469 -11.44 -1.36 -22.30
CA ASN A 469 -11.12 -0.20 -21.47
C ASN A 469 -9.68 0.31 -21.66
N GLN A 470 -8.94 -0.14 -22.69
CA GLN A 470 -7.65 0.46 -23.02
C GLN A 470 -7.86 1.86 -23.61
N HIS A 471 -7.21 2.86 -23.04
CA HIS A 471 -7.27 4.24 -23.52
C HIS A 471 -6.57 4.41 -24.87
N LYS A 472 -6.79 5.55 -25.52
CA LYS A 472 -6.21 5.85 -26.84
C LYS A 472 -4.67 5.95 -26.81
N ASP A 473 -4.12 6.43 -25.71
CA ASP A 473 -2.67 6.51 -25.46
C ASP A 473 -2.04 5.16 -25.06
N GLY A 474 -2.86 4.12 -24.86
CA GLY A 474 -2.41 2.79 -24.48
C GLY A 474 -2.43 2.51 -22.97
N SER A 475 -2.74 3.52 -22.13
CA SER A 475 -2.88 3.36 -20.69
C SER A 475 -4.18 2.66 -20.28
N TRP A 476 -4.27 2.31 -19.00
CA TRP A 476 -5.50 1.85 -18.32
C TRP A 476 -5.74 2.63 -17.03
N GLY A 477 -6.92 2.42 -16.46
CA GLY A 477 -7.29 3.01 -15.17
C GLY A 477 -7.95 4.37 -15.28
N GLU A 478 -8.62 4.78 -14.20
CA GLU A 478 -9.20 6.13 -14.12
C GLU A 478 -8.10 7.19 -14.00
N LEU A 479 -6.92 6.84 -13.47
CA LEU A 479 -5.82 7.77 -13.26
C LEU A 479 -4.83 7.80 -14.42
N HIS A 480 -5.00 6.94 -15.44
CA HIS A 480 -4.11 6.84 -16.60
C HIS A 480 -2.63 6.77 -16.19
N CYS A 481 -2.33 5.96 -15.16
CA CYS A 481 -1.02 5.99 -14.52
C CYS A 481 -0.16 4.77 -14.85
N ASN A 482 1.12 4.81 -14.45
CA ASN A 482 2.07 3.76 -14.81
C ASN A 482 1.73 2.45 -14.08
N GLU A 483 1.35 2.54 -12.81
CA GLU A 483 1.09 1.35 -12.00
C GLU A 483 -0.19 0.61 -12.45
N GLU A 484 -1.29 1.32 -12.74
CA GLU A 484 -2.52 0.70 -13.30
C GLU A 484 -2.28 0.06 -14.68
N THR A 485 -1.52 0.76 -15.54
CA THR A 485 -1.15 0.24 -16.86
C THR A 485 -0.26 -1.00 -16.73
N ALA A 486 0.64 -1.02 -15.76
CA ALA A 486 1.47 -2.20 -15.48
C ALA A 486 0.62 -3.40 -15.05
N TYR A 487 -0.34 -3.21 -14.15
CA TYR A 487 -1.27 -4.27 -13.74
C TYR A 487 -2.06 -4.82 -14.93
N ALA A 488 -2.60 -3.95 -15.79
CA ALA A 488 -3.35 -4.34 -16.97
C ALA A 488 -2.50 -5.14 -17.98
N VAL A 489 -1.25 -4.71 -18.23
CA VAL A 489 -0.32 -5.43 -19.12
C VAL A 489 0.01 -6.82 -18.58
N VAL A 490 0.27 -6.93 -17.27
CA VAL A 490 0.52 -8.22 -16.61
C VAL A 490 -0.71 -9.13 -16.68
N ALA A 491 -1.91 -8.58 -16.43
CA ALA A 491 -3.16 -9.32 -16.52
C ALA A 491 -3.40 -9.85 -17.94
N LEU A 492 -3.26 -9.00 -18.97
CA LEU A 492 -3.40 -9.39 -20.38
C LEU A 492 -2.39 -10.47 -20.78
N ALA A 493 -1.14 -10.37 -20.30
CA ALA A 493 -0.13 -11.37 -20.60
C ALA A 493 -0.47 -12.75 -20.02
N ASN A 494 -1.02 -12.79 -18.80
CA ASN A 494 -1.50 -14.03 -18.18
C ASN A 494 -2.76 -14.56 -18.88
N LEU A 495 -3.77 -13.73 -19.11
CA LEU A 495 -5.02 -14.13 -19.77
C LEU A 495 -4.76 -14.67 -21.18
N GLY A 496 -3.90 -13.99 -21.94
CA GLY A 496 -3.51 -14.41 -23.27
C GLY A 496 -2.60 -15.63 -23.31
N SER A 497 -2.06 -16.12 -22.17
CA SER A 497 -1.13 -17.25 -22.18
C SER A 497 -1.82 -18.62 -22.31
N HIS A 498 -3.13 -18.71 -22.02
CA HIS A 498 -3.85 -19.97 -21.88
C HIS A 498 -5.07 -20.12 -22.83
N VAL A 499 -5.15 -21.27 -23.52
CA VAL A 499 -6.16 -21.60 -24.55
C VAL A 499 -7.62 -21.66 -24.07
N ALA A 500 -7.83 -21.70 -22.76
CA ALA A 500 -9.18 -21.65 -22.18
C ALA A 500 -9.80 -20.24 -22.24
N VAL A 501 -8.97 -19.21 -22.40
CA VAL A 501 -9.37 -17.80 -22.35
C VAL A 501 -9.28 -17.17 -23.73
N ASP A 502 -8.11 -17.28 -24.38
CA ASP A 502 -7.92 -16.78 -25.73
C ASP A 502 -7.62 -17.92 -26.71
N ARG A 503 -8.42 -18.01 -27.78
CA ARG A 503 -8.25 -19.01 -28.85
C ARG A 503 -7.99 -18.40 -30.22
N GLU A 504 -8.36 -17.14 -30.42
CA GLU A 504 -8.47 -16.52 -31.76
C GLU A 504 -8.10 -15.02 -31.77
N ARG A 505 -7.90 -14.38 -30.61
CA ARG A 505 -7.66 -12.93 -30.47
C ARG A 505 -6.21 -12.58 -30.13
N ASP A 506 -5.29 -13.49 -30.44
CA ASP A 506 -3.87 -13.35 -30.16
C ASP A 506 -3.28 -12.00 -30.61
N GLY A 507 -3.68 -11.53 -31.81
CA GLY A 507 -3.23 -10.25 -32.35
C GLY A 507 -3.76 -9.03 -31.61
N GLU A 508 -5.00 -9.08 -31.13
CA GLU A 508 -5.61 -8.00 -30.34
C GLU A 508 -4.93 -7.88 -28.97
N VAL A 509 -4.68 -9.02 -28.32
CA VAL A 509 -3.99 -9.07 -27.03
C VAL A 509 -2.55 -8.58 -27.16
N ASP A 510 -1.81 -9.04 -28.18
CA ASP A 510 -0.44 -8.59 -28.43
C ASP A 510 -0.37 -7.09 -28.70
N LEU A 511 -1.31 -6.56 -29.50
CA LEU A 511 -1.38 -5.13 -29.79
C LEU A 511 -1.70 -4.32 -28.52
N ALA A 512 -2.64 -4.76 -27.70
CA ALA A 512 -2.98 -4.10 -26.45
C ALA A 512 -1.77 -4.07 -25.49
N ILE A 513 -1.09 -5.21 -25.30
CA ILE A 513 0.14 -5.32 -24.50
C ILE A 513 1.22 -4.37 -25.04
N ALA A 514 1.43 -4.35 -26.36
CA ALA A 514 2.43 -3.50 -26.99
C ALA A 514 2.17 -2.01 -26.75
N ARG A 515 0.91 -1.57 -26.87
CA ARG A 515 0.50 -0.19 -26.60
C ARG A 515 0.68 0.18 -25.12
N GLY A 516 0.33 -0.73 -24.20
CA GLY A 516 0.58 -0.54 -22.76
C GLY A 516 2.05 -0.40 -22.43
N LYS A 517 2.89 -1.27 -22.97
CA LYS A 517 4.35 -1.18 -22.83
C LYS A 517 4.89 0.12 -23.41
N GLN A 518 4.37 0.57 -24.55
CA GLN A 518 4.79 1.83 -25.16
C GLN A 518 4.46 3.01 -24.23
N PHE A 519 3.24 3.06 -23.68
CA PHE A 519 2.85 4.06 -22.69
C PHE A 519 3.83 4.09 -21.50
N LEU A 520 4.15 2.93 -20.92
CA LEU A 520 5.11 2.84 -19.81
C LEU A 520 6.49 3.34 -20.21
N LEU A 521 6.99 2.99 -21.39
CA LEU A 521 8.29 3.43 -21.88
C LEU A 521 8.39 4.95 -22.12
N GLU A 522 7.26 5.59 -22.42
CA GLU A 522 7.18 7.03 -22.67
C GLU A 522 6.99 7.84 -21.38
N ASN A 523 6.30 7.28 -20.37
CA ASN A 523 5.83 8.03 -19.20
C ASN A 523 6.51 7.64 -17.89
N TRP A 524 7.11 6.44 -17.79
CA TRP A 524 7.80 6.02 -16.57
C TRP A 524 9.26 6.49 -16.54
N VAL A 525 9.61 7.17 -15.45
CA VAL A 525 10.99 7.57 -15.14
C VAL A 525 11.48 6.74 -13.94
N PRO A 526 12.55 5.92 -14.10
CA PRO A 526 13.13 5.18 -12.98
C PRO A 526 13.58 6.13 -11.86
N GLY A 527 13.23 5.79 -10.60
CA GLY A 527 13.54 6.63 -9.44
C GLY A 527 12.74 7.93 -9.36
N ASN A 528 11.59 8.03 -10.03
CA ASN A 528 10.70 9.19 -9.95
C ASN A 528 10.35 9.53 -8.47
N PRO A 529 10.61 10.78 -8.01
CA PRO A 529 10.30 11.21 -6.64
C PRO A 529 8.79 11.38 -6.37
N SER A 530 7.94 11.31 -7.40
CA SER A 530 6.48 11.42 -7.31
C SER A 530 5.80 10.19 -7.91
N PRO A 531 5.94 9.01 -7.28
CA PRO A 531 5.31 7.77 -7.74
C PRO A 531 3.78 7.79 -7.63
N ASP A 532 3.14 6.84 -8.30
CA ASP A 532 1.68 6.71 -8.29
C ASP A 532 1.16 6.31 -6.91
N ARG A 533 0.19 7.07 -6.39
CA ARG A 533 -0.43 6.84 -5.10
C ARG A 533 -1.73 6.07 -5.28
N LEU A 534 -1.63 4.74 -5.29
CA LEU A 534 -2.77 3.82 -5.43
C LEU A 534 -3.07 3.05 -4.14
N TRP A 535 -2.15 3.09 -3.18
CA TRP A 535 -2.25 2.30 -1.96
C TRP A 535 -3.01 3.08 -0.89
N THR A 536 -3.93 2.40 -0.22
CA THR A 536 -4.76 3.00 0.82
C THR A 536 -4.06 2.92 2.18
N GLY A 537 -4.45 3.82 3.06
CA GLY A 537 -3.97 3.90 4.43
C GLY A 537 -4.64 5.08 5.11
N LYS A 538 -3.97 5.70 6.08
CA LYS A 538 -4.48 6.94 6.72
C LYS A 538 -4.48 8.16 5.78
N VAL A 539 -3.61 8.13 4.77
CA VAL A 539 -3.53 9.04 3.62
C VAL A 539 -3.17 8.19 2.39
N LEU A 540 -3.26 8.73 1.18
CA LEU A 540 -2.89 8.00 -0.02
C LEU A 540 -1.38 7.74 -0.08
N HIS A 541 -1.02 6.46 -0.19
CA HIS A 541 0.35 5.99 -0.23
C HIS A 541 0.78 5.63 -1.65
N ALA A 542 2.05 5.92 -1.94
CA ALA A 542 2.77 5.31 -3.03
C ALA A 542 3.91 4.50 -2.43
N ILE A 543 4.09 3.26 -2.88
CA ILE A 543 5.16 2.37 -2.42
C ILE A 543 6.13 2.20 -3.58
N ALA A 544 7.17 3.04 -3.61
CA ALA A 544 7.95 3.29 -4.81
C ALA A 544 8.57 2.03 -5.39
N TYR A 545 9.12 1.15 -4.55
CA TYR A 545 9.75 -0.10 -4.98
C TYR A 545 8.74 -1.10 -5.54
N VAL A 546 7.54 -1.17 -4.96
CA VAL A 546 6.47 -2.07 -5.44
C VAL A 546 5.96 -1.59 -6.80
N GLY A 547 5.68 -0.30 -6.95
CA GLY A 547 5.29 0.27 -8.25
C GLY A 547 6.36 0.07 -9.32
N GLU A 548 7.63 0.31 -8.98
CA GLU A 548 8.77 0.06 -9.88
C GLU A 548 8.84 -1.42 -10.31
N ALA A 549 8.66 -2.36 -9.38
CA ALA A 549 8.69 -3.79 -9.68
C ALA A 549 7.58 -4.21 -10.66
N TYR A 550 6.35 -3.72 -10.49
CA TYR A 550 5.27 -4.03 -11.41
C TYR A 550 5.47 -3.42 -12.80
N ILE A 551 6.01 -2.19 -12.89
CA ILE A 551 6.34 -1.59 -14.18
C ILE A 551 7.44 -2.40 -14.89
N LEU A 552 8.49 -2.81 -14.17
CA LEU A 552 9.55 -3.67 -14.71
C LEU A 552 9.01 -5.03 -15.15
N ALA A 553 8.14 -5.64 -14.35
CA ALA A 553 7.45 -6.89 -14.66
C ALA A 553 6.61 -6.74 -15.94
N ALA A 554 5.79 -5.68 -16.04
CA ALA A 554 4.99 -5.38 -17.21
C ALA A 554 5.85 -5.17 -18.47
N LEU A 555 7.00 -4.51 -18.38
CA LEU A 555 7.91 -4.35 -19.51
C LEU A 555 8.58 -5.67 -19.94
N LYS A 556 8.90 -6.53 -18.97
CA LYS A 556 9.56 -7.83 -19.20
C LYS A 556 8.60 -8.90 -19.70
N VAL A 557 7.36 -8.92 -19.20
CA VAL A 557 6.45 -10.05 -19.34
C VAL A 557 6.24 -10.40 -20.81
N ASN A 558 6.28 -11.69 -21.11
CA ASN A 558 5.97 -12.22 -22.42
C ASN A 558 5.01 -13.40 -22.23
N ARG A 559 3.82 -13.30 -22.81
CA ARG A 559 2.78 -14.32 -22.72
C ARG A 559 3.21 -15.69 -23.25
N VAL A 560 4.19 -15.73 -24.17
CA VAL A 560 4.79 -16.99 -24.66
C VAL A 560 5.62 -17.67 -23.58
N ASN A 561 6.31 -16.88 -22.74
CA ASN A 561 7.14 -17.42 -21.65
C ASN A 561 6.29 -17.78 -20.42
N LEU A 562 5.11 -17.17 -20.27
CA LEU A 562 4.12 -17.55 -19.26
C LEU A 562 3.29 -18.78 -19.65
N ALA A 563 3.53 -19.34 -20.83
CA ALA A 563 2.63 -20.31 -21.42
C ALA A 563 2.49 -21.58 -20.53
N GLY A 564 1.29 -21.75 -19.99
CA GLY A 564 0.65 -23.06 -19.92
C GLY A 564 0.36 -23.59 -21.34
N ILE A 565 -0.44 -24.66 -21.46
CA ILE A 565 -0.66 -25.38 -22.73
C ILE A 565 -1.15 -24.44 -23.86
N ARG A 566 -0.23 -23.97 -24.71
CA ARG A 566 -0.52 -23.39 -26.03
C ARG A 566 -0.41 -24.50 -27.07
N ARG A 567 -1.24 -24.46 -28.12
CA ARG A 567 -1.01 -25.35 -29.28
C ARG A 567 0.38 -25.06 -29.84
N GLY A 568 1.16 -26.12 -30.07
CA GLY A 568 2.45 -26.03 -30.74
C GLY A 568 2.28 -25.30 -32.07
N SER A 569 3.20 -24.37 -32.33
CA SER A 569 3.47 -23.87 -33.67
C SER A 569 3.84 -25.06 -34.55
N SER A 570 2.87 -25.55 -35.33
CA SER A 570 3.11 -26.38 -36.51
C SER A 570 3.52 -25.50 -37.68
#